data_AF-A0A4D4L0Y0-F1
#
_entry.id   AF-A0A4D4L0Y0-F1
#
_cell.length_a   1.000
_cell.length_b   1.000
_cell.length_c   1.000
_cell.angle_alpha   90.00
_cell.angle_beta   90.00
_cell.angle_gamma   90.00
#
_symmetry.space_group_name_H-M   'P 1'
#
loop_
_entity.id
_entity.type
_entity.pdbx_description
1 polymer ?
#
loop_
_entity_poly.entity_id
_entity_poly.type
_entity_poly.pdbx_seq_one_letter_code
_entity_poly.pdbx_strand_id
1 'polypeptide(L)'
;MRATVEEFADPAFDRLIRAVNTEIANDAALAAEYREKLALPLEEAKKARLRSAQEVGQLDADADLDLVLEVLYAPLFQRWLHRSAPLTAAYADSLVDVTLRAFSP
;
A
#
# COMPACT_ATOMS: atom_id res chain seq x y z
N MET A 1 4.41 -3.09 -7.20
CA MET A 1 3.43 -3.91 -6.44
C MET A 1 3.73 -5.40 -6.44
N ARG A 2 4.35 -5.99 -7.49
CA ARG A 2 4.75 -7.42 -7.47
C ARG A 2 5.63 -7.80 -6.28
N ALA A 3 6.67 -7.02 -5.99
CA ALA A 3 7.53 -7.24 -4.81
C ALA A 3 6.75 -7.21 -3.49
N THR A 4 5.73 -6.35 -3.36
CA THR A 4 4.85 -6.30 -2.19
C THR A 4 4.00 -7.56 -2.06
N VAL A 5 3.57 -8.16 -3.18
CA VAL A 5 2.90 -9.48 -3.16
C VAL A 5 3.85 -10.57 -2.67
N GLU A 6 5.10 -10.57 -3.13
CA GLU A 6 6.11 -11.54 -2.71
C GLU A 6 6.43 -11.41 -1.22
N GLU A 7 6.58 -10.18 -0.73
CA GLU A 7 6.80 -9.89 0.69
C GLU A 7 5.64 -10.38 1.56
N PHE A 8 4.38 -10.13 1.16
CA PHE A 8 3.22 -10.66 1.88
C PHE A 8 3.03 -12.18 1.77
N ALA A 9 3.70 -12.83 0.82
CA ALA A 9 3.74 -14.28 0.71
C ALA A 9 4.89 -14.91 1.52
N ASP A 10 5.85 -14.12 2.00
CA ASP A 10 6.92 -14.60 2.87
C ASP A 10 6.34 -15.04 4.23
N PRO A 11 6.54 -16.29 4.68
CA PRO A 11 5.92 -16.79 5.90
C PRO A 11 6.33 -16.07 7.18
N ALA A 12 7.54 -15.50 7.24
CA ALA A 12 7.99 -14.77 8.43
C ALA A 12 7.33 -13.40 8.49
N PHE A 13 7.27 -12.70 7.35
CA PHE A 13 6.60 -11.42 7.20
C PHE A 13 5.08 -11.54 7.41
N ASP A 14 4.44 -12.52 6.78
CA ASP A 14 2.99 -12.75 6.87
C ASP A 14 2.54 -12.90 8.34
N ARG A 15 3.22 -13.77 9.10
CA ARG A 15 2.86 -14.00 10.52
C ARG A 15 3.06 -12.76 11.38
N LEU A 16 4.21 -12.10 11.22
CA LEU A 16 4.56 -10.92 12.03
C LEU A 16 3.56 -9.78 11.78
N ILE A 17 3.35 -9.42 10.51
CA ILE A 17 2.53 -8.27 10.16
C ILE A 17 1.06 -8.52 10.48
N ARG A 18 0.55 -9.76 10.42
CA ARG A 18 -0.81 -10.07 10.88
C ARG A 18 -0.98 -9.90 12.38
N ALA A 19 0.01 -10.31 13.18
CA ALA A 19 -0.03 -10.12 14.62
C ALA A 19 -0.06 -8.62 14.94
N VAL A 20 0.84 -7.82 14.35
CA VAL A 20 0.84 -6.36 14.50
C VAL A 20 -0.50 -5.74 14.11
N ASN A 21 -1.07 -6.13 12.96
CA ASN A 21 -2.36 -5.60 12.51
C ASN A 21 -3.53 -5.97 13.43
N THR A 22 -3.47 -7.13 14.08
CA THR A 22 -4.48 -7.54 15.08
C THR A 22 -4.39 -6.65 16.32
N GLU A 23 -3.18 -6.39 16.81
CA GLU A 23 -2.99 -5.55 18.00
C GLU A 23 -3.39 -4.09 17.76
N ILE A 24 -2.91 -3.47 16.67
CA ILE A 24 -3.26 -2.06 16.36
C ILE A 24 -4.75 -1.87 16.04
N ALA A 25 -5.45 -2.92 15.60
CA ALA A 25 -6.89 -2.84 15.40
C ALA A 25 -7.67 -2.77 16.72
N ASN A 26 -7.11 -3.30 17.81
CA ASN A 26 -7.75 -3.33 19.13
C ASN A 26 -7.25 -2.21 20.07
N ASP A 27 -6.07 -1.66 19.83
CA ASP A 27 -5.45 -0.62 20.67
C ASP A 27 -5.15 0.66 19.87
N ALA A 28 -5.92 1.72 20.13
CA ALA A 28 -5.78 3.00 19.46
C ALA A 28 -4.46 3.73 19.77
N ALA A 29 -3.89 3.54 20.96
CA ALA A 29 -2.60 4.15 21.31
C ALA A 29 -1.47 3.46 20.55
N LEU A 30 -1.50 2.12 20.47
CA LEU A 30 -0.55 1.35 19.68
C LEU A 30 -0.69 1.67 18.18
N ALA A 31 -1.91 1.85 17.67
CA ALA A 31 -2.15 2.26 16.29
C ALA A 31 -1.51 3.62 15.98
N ALA A 32 -1.62 4.59 16.89
CA ALA A 32 -1.00 5.90 16.74
C ALA A 32 0.54 5.78 16.73
N GLU A 33 1.12 4.99 17.62
CA GLU A 33 2.56 4.75 17.67
C GLU A 33 3.07 4.04 16.40
N TYR A 34 2.36 3.01 15.93
CA TYR A 34 2.66 2.33 14.67
C TYR A 34 2.61 3.30 13.48
N ARG A 35 1.58 4.16 13.43
CA ARG A 35 1.44 5.17 12.37
C ARG A 35 2.63 6.12 12.36
N GLU A 36 2.99 6.66 13.51
CA GLU A 36 4.07 7.63 13.65
C GLU A 36 5.44 7.02 13.32
N LYS A 37 5.74 5.85 13.88
CA LYS A 37 7.08 5.27 13.84
C LYS A 37 7.36 4.41 12.60
N LEU A 38 6.33 3.87 11.96
CA LEU A 38 6.48 2.93 10.85
C LEU A 38 5.69 3.34 9.60
N ALA A 39 4.38 3.59 9.72
CA ALA A 39 3.55 3.80 8.52
C ALA A 39 3.93 5.09 7.78
N LEU A 40 4.00 6.23 8.49
CA LEU A 40 4.31 7.53 7.89
C LEU A 40 5.68 7.58 7.19
N PRO A 41 6.79 7.08 7.79
CA PRO A 41 8.07 7.01 7.10
C PRO A 41 8.03 6.19 5.80
N LEU A 42 7.33 5.05 5.81
CA LEU A 42 7.18 4.22 4.61
C LEU A 42 6.30 4.90 3.55
N GLU A 43 5.23 5.57 3.96
CA GLU A 43 4.36 6.35 3.07
C GLU A 43 5.14 7.47 2.38
N GLU A 44 5.93 8.25 3.12
CA GLU A 44 6.72 9.33 2.52
C GLU A 44 7.76 8.84 1.51
N ALA A 45 8.41 7.70 1.79
CA ALA A 45 9.30 7.06 0.82
C ALA A 45 8.57 6.66 -0.47
N LYS A 46 7.33 6.16 -0.36
CA LYS A 46 6.49 5.83 -1.51
C LYS A 46 6.01 7.08 -2.25
N LYS A 47 5.60 8.14 -1.54
CA LYS A 47 5.19 9.41 -2.13
C LYS A 47 6.32 10.09 -2.87
N ALA A 48 7.57 9.99 -2.39
CA ALA A 48 8.72 10.52 -3.13
C ALA A 48 8.83 9.93 -4.55
N ARG A 49 8.54 8.63 -4.71
CA ARG A 49 8.47 8.00 -6.03
C ARG A 49 7.26 8.48 -6.84
N LEU A 50 6.10 8.69 -6.23
CA LEU A 50 4.92 9.20 -6.94
C LEU A 50 5.09 10.65 -7.39
N ARG A 51 5.77 11.50 -6.60
CA ARG A 51 6.15 12.87 -6.99
C ARG A 51 6.99 12.86 -8.27
N SER A 52 7.97 11.96 -8.38
CA SER A 52 8.74 11.84 -9.64
C SER A 52 7.88 11.45 -10.84
N ALA A 53 6.76 10.74 -10.64
CA ALA A 53 5.83 10.40 -11.70
C ALA A 53 4.95 11.61 -12.10
N GLN A 54 4.57 12.47 -11.16
CA GLN A 54 3.92 13.76 -11.45
C GLN A 54 4.84 14.68 -12.25
N GLU A 55 6.11 14.80 -11.86
CA GLU A 55 7.11 15.67 -12.51
C GLU A 55 7.31 15.33 -14.00
N VAL A 56 7.13 14.06 -14.39
CA VAL A 56 7.26 13.60 -15.79
C VAL A 56 5.91 13.40 -16.49
N GLY A 57 4.81 13.84 -15.88
CA GLY A 57 3.46 13.78 -16.46
C GLY A 57 2.87 12.38 -16.58
N GLN A 58 3.32 11.42 -15.76
CA GLN A 58 2.70 10.08 -15.66
C GLN A 58 1.50 10.05 -14.72
N LEU A 59 1.41 11.03 -13.81
CA LEU A 59 0.27 11.27 -12.93
C LEU A 59 -0.16 12.73 -13.08
N ASP A 60 -1.45 13.00 -12.87
CA ASP A 60 -1.98 14.35 -12.75
C ASP A 60 -1.18 15.15 -11.70
N ALA A 61 -0.82 16.39 -12.04
CA ALA A 61 0.05 17.22 -11.22
C ALA A 61 -0.58 17.63 -9.87
N ASP A 62 -1.92 17.64 -9.80
CA ASP A 62 -2.71 17.98 -8.62
C ASP A 62 -3.30 16.73 -7.94
N ALA A 63 -2.95 15.52 -8.42
CA ALA A 63 -3.38 14.26 -7.79
C ALA A 63 -2.97 14.20 -6.30
N ASP A 64 -3.95 13.89 -5.44
CA ASP A 64 -3.70 13.63 -4.03
C ASP A 64 -2.90 12.32 -3.88
N LEU A 65 -1.61 12.44 -3.55
CA LEU A 65 -0.70 11.30 -3.43
C LEU A 65 -1.03 10.39 -2.25
N ASP A 66 -1.70 10.87 -1.21
CA ASP A 66 -2.21 10.02 -0.14
C ASP A 66 -3.29 9.09 -0.70
N LEU A 67 -4.24 9.65 -1.44
CA LEU A 67 -5.30 8.88 -2.09
C LEU A 67 -4.75 7.90 -3.15
N VAL A 68 -3.74 8.30 -3.92
CA VAL A 68 -3.07 7.40 -4.89
C VAL A 68 -2.50 6.18 -4.17
N LEU A 69 -1.86 6.37 -3.01
CA LEU A 69 -1.35 5.26 -2.20
C LEU A 69 -2.46 4.38 -1.65
N GLU A 70 -3.55 4.96 -1.16
CA GLU A 70 -4.70 4.19 -0.67
C GLU A 70 -5.28 3.30 -1.77
N VAL A 71 -5.53 3.84 -2.96
CA VAL A 71 -6.06 3.06 -4.10
C VAL A 71 -5.10 1.93 -4.50
N LEU A 72 -3.79 2.18 -4.42
CA LEU A 72 -2.77 1.21 -4.82
C LEU A 72 -2.57 0.08 -3.79
N TYR A 73 -2.55 0.41 -2.49
CA TYR A 73 -2.17 -0.52 -1.43
C TYR A 73 -3.36 -1.09 -0.65
N ALA A 74 -4.44 -0.33 -0.43
CA ALA A 74 -5.54 -0.79 0.42
C ALA A 74 -6.25 -2.05 -0.11
N PRO A 75 -6.56 -2.19 -1.43
CA PRO A 75 -7.17 -3.40 -1.96
C PRO A 75 -6.26 -4.63 -1.79
N LEU A 76 -4.96 -4.46 -2.01
CA LEU A 76 -3.97 -5.51 -1.85
C LEU A 76 -3.85 -5.94 -0.38
N PHE A 77 -3.75 -4.97 0.53
CA PHE A 77 -3.69 -5.19 1.96
C PHE A 77 -4.96 -5.85 2.49
N GLN A 78 -6.16 -5.41 2.07
CA GLN A 78 -7.44 -6.02 2.43
C GLN A 78 -7.48 -7.49 1.99
N ARG A 79 -7.07 -7.77 0.75
CA ARG A 79 -7.08 -9.13 0.20
C ARG A 79 -6.14 -10.04 0.96
N TRP A 80 -4.96 -9.53 1.29
CA TRP A 80 -4.00 -10.22 2.15
C TRP A 80 -4.58 -10.47 3.56
N LEU A 81 -5.03 -9.42 4.25
CA LEU A 81 -5.47 -9.49 5.64
C LEU A 81 -6.66 -10.44 5.81
N HIS A 82 -7.66 -10.34 4.95
CA HIS A 82 -8.89 -11.16 5.04
C HIS A 82 -8.83 -12.46 4.24
N ARG A 83 -7.74 -12.71 3.49
CA ARG A 83 -7.62 -13.85 2.56
C ARG A 83 -8.81 -13.93 1.59
N SER A 84 -9.31 -12.78 1.15
CA SER A 84 -10.55 -12.68 0.38
C SER A 84 -10.42 -13.23 -1.05
N ALA A 85 -9.19 -13.35 -1.57
CA ALA A 85 -8.84 -13.97 -2.85
C ALA A 85 -7.30 -14.14 -2.97
N PRO A 86 -6.80 -14.86 -3.99
CA PRO A 86 -5.35 -15.01 -4.21
C PRO A 86 -4.63 -13.67 -4.42
N LEU A 87 -3.45 -13.52 -3.82
CA LEU A 87 -2.50 -12.46 -4.14
C LEU A 87 -1.57 -12.93 -5.25
N THR A 88 -1.70 -12.37 -6.44
CA THR A 88 -0.92 -12.75 -7.62
C THR A 88 -0.25 -11.53 -8.23
N ALA A 89 0.83 -11.76 -8.99
CA ALA A 89 1.46 -10.71 -9.77
C ALA A 89 0.46 -10.02 -10.72
N ALA A 90 -0.41 -10.80 -11.37
CA ALA A 90 -1.44 -10.27 -12.26
C ALA A 90 -2.45 -9.34 -11.53
N TYR A 91 -2.81 -9.66 -10.29
CA TYR A 91 -3.66 -8.78 -9.48
C TYR A 91 -2.93 -7.48 -9.10
N ALA A 92 -1.65 -7.58 -8.70
CA ALA A 92 -0.83 -6.41 -8.41
C ALA A 92 -0.67 -5.50 -9.64
N ASP A 93 -0.49 -6.06 -10.82
CA ASP A 93 -0.41 -5.30 -12.08
C ASP A 93 -1.76 -4.63 -12.40
N SER A 94 -2.87 -5.34 -12.20
CA SER A 94 -4.21 -4.79 -12.41
C SER A 94 -4.49 -3.59 -11.50
N LEU A 95 -4.03 -3.63 -10.24
CA LEU A 95 -4.15 -2.49 -9.33
C LEU A 95 -3.33 -1.30 -9.81
N VAL A 96 -2.07 -1.52 -10.22
CA VAL A 96 -1.23 -0.46 -10.80
C VAL A 96 -1.92 0.17 -12.01
N ASP A 97 -2.41 -0.65 -12.94
CA ASP A 97 -3.08 -0.17 -14.15
C ASP A 97 -4.35 0.62 -13.86
N VAL A 98 -5.17 0.16 -12.90
CA VAL A 98 -6.38 0.88 -12.48
C VAL A 98 -6.01 2.21 -11.81
N THR A 99 -5.03 2.22 -10.91
CA THR A 99 -4.57 3.45 -10.25
C THR A 99 -4.03 4.43 -11.29
N LEU A 100 -3.13 4.02 -12.18
CA LEU A 100 -2.56 4.93 -13.19
C LEU A 100 -3.62 5.51 -14.12
N ARG A 101 -4.64 4.73 -14.50
CA ARG A 101 -5.78 5.27 -15.29
C ARG A 101 -6.67 6.22 -14.51
N ALA A 102 -6.83 6.02 -13.20
CA ALA A 102 -7.67 6.87 -12.36
C ALA A 102 -7.02 8.23 -12.07
N PHE A 103 -5.69 8.29 -12.09
CA PHE A 103 -4.89 9.48 -11.76
C PHE A 103 -4.01 9.94 -12.93
N SER A 104 -4.35 9.58 -14.17
CA SER A 104 -3.66 10.12 -15.35
C SER A 104 -3.96 11.62 -15.51
N PRO A 105 -3.07 12.41 -16.13
CA PRO A 105 -3.33 13.81 -16.47
C PRO A 105 -4.57 14.03 -17.35
#